data_AF-A0A820GIN2-F1
#
_entry.id   AF-A0A820GIN2-F1
#
_cell.length_a   1.000
_cell.length_b   1.000
_cell.length_c   1.000
_cell.angle_alpha   90.00
_cell.angle_beta   90.00
_cell.angle_gamma   90.00
#
_symmetry.space_group_name_H-M   'P 1'
#
loop_
_entity.id
_entity.type
_entity.pdbx_description
1 polymer ?
#
loop_
_entity_poly.entity_id
_entity_poly.type
_entity_poly.pdbx_seq_one_letter_code
_entity_poly.pdbx_strand_id
1 'polypeptide(L)'
;METENEDEQIQKQCVQLFSSTDFIMEPKVFDTIKDYFRHGGAPDQVIELLSENYMAIAQTATLMADWLILTGVEPVDVVNMIVQHLQTLIEKHFEPKKADSIFEAGGVPSWLTEMTEHMNWRSMIYKLAEEYPHCLMLNFTIKLLVDSGHEDEITSVPVAAQQVEVFTKVLMTTIQRTIDSEADEWKRNIQELVQLACHSEHTYLYAQSVLSSLANDAKSMIIRRISEEIELHAKAKGHNVTEITLTLDGTTAFPKVYQPLCAMLSKKALNPADVTTLYKIYQSPDAPPVDLIRKPAFIELLITQLFDPDSTLNPEHRPKYIGLLAYACSVAETNKKSSRKNTVNSKEELSQTTIALEKALEICLSSKSTVDLISDLNELYKCLRFPIVAACVLRWIEFRIFDPSYFKLDQGTTPVHLIIIDEIVSLHFLLHQKAFELLVRFFEATFAELDTLVH
;
A
#
# COMPACT_ATOMS: atom_id res chain seq x y z
N MET A 1 -68.33 -8.91 4.91
CA MET A 1 -67.98 -8.53 6.30
C MET A 1 -66.48 -8.45 6.53
N GLU A 2 -65.63 -9.44 6.20
CA GLU A 2 -64.16 -9.25 6.32
C GLU A 2 -63.59 -8.36 5.21
N THR A 3 -64.00 -8.56 3.95
CA THR A 3 -63.55 -7.74 2.79
C THR A 3 -64.01 -6.27 2.83
N GLU A 4 -65.24 -6.00 3.28
CA GLU A 4 -65.75 -4.61 3.39
C GLU A 4 -64.96 -3.77 4.40
N ASN A 5 -64.39 -4.41 5.43
CA ASN A 5 -63.60 -3.72 6.45
C ASN A 5 -62.17 -3.42 5.97
N GLU A 6 -61.60 -4.31 5.14
CA GLU A 6 -60.31 -4.11 4.48
C GLU A 6 -60.39 -3.02 3.41
N ASP A 7 -61.46 -3.01 2.61
CA ASP A 7 -61.70 -2.01 1.56
C ASP A 7 -61.85 -0.59 2.16
N GLU A 8 -62.61 -0.45 3.26
CA GLU A 8 -62.75 0.83 3.99
C GLU A 8 -61.42 1.29 4.63
N GLN A 9 -60.57 0.36 5.05
CA GLN A 9 -59.30 0.67 5.68
C GLN A 9 -58.27 1.15 4.64
N ILE A 10 -58.25 0.55 3.45
CA ILE A 10 -57.43 0.98 2.32
C ILE A 10 -57.88 2.35 1.83
N GLN A 11 -59.20 2.60 1.72
CA GLN A 11 -59.72 3.92 1.37
C GLN A 11 -59.25 5.01 2.35
N LYS A 12 -59.33 4.75 3.66
CA LYS A 12 -58.88 5.71 4.69
C LYS A 12 -57.39 6.00 4.60
N GLN A 13 -56.56 4.99 4.30
CA GLN A 13 -55.13 5.18 4.07
C GLN A 13 -54.85 6.03 2.83
N CYS A 14 -55.54 5.77 1.71
CA CYS A 14 -55.42 6.59 0.50
C CYS A 14 -55.84 8.04 0.74
N VAL A 15 -56.95 8.27 1.46
CA VAL A 15 -57.42 9.62 1.82
C VAL A 15 -56.40 10.37 2.68
N GLN A 16 -55.76 9.69 3.64
CA GLN A 16 -54.68 10.28 4.44
C GLN A 16 -53.47 10.68 3.57
N LEU A 17 -53.13 9.85 2.58
CA LEU A 17 -52.04 10.16 1.63
C LEU A 17 -52.40 11.35 0.73
N PHE A 18 -53.62 11.40 0.18
CA PHE A 18 -54.08 12.54 -0.63
C PHE A 18 -54.16 13.86 0.16
N SER A 19 -54.33 13.77 1.49
CA SER A 19 -54.34 14.93 2.39
C SER A 19 -52.94 15.43 2.75
N SER A 20 -51.88 14.73 2.32
CA SER A 20 -50.52 15.18 2.55
C SER A 20 -50.13 16.29 1.56
N THR A 21 -49.30 17.22 2.03
CA THR A 21 -48.87 18.39 1.26
C THR A 21 -48.12 17.97 0.00
N ASP A 22 -48.52 18.52 -1.15
CA ASP A 22 -47.91 18.26 -2.46
C ASP A 22 -47.88 16.78 -2.89
N PHE A 23 -48.75 15.92 -2.34
CA PHE A 23 -48.82 14.49 -2.73
C PHE A 23 -49.05 14.25 -4.22
N ILE A 24 -49.63 15.23 -4.92
CA ILE A 24 -49.80 15.20 -6.39
C ILE A 24 -48.47 15.06 -7.14
N MET A 25 -47.35 15.46 -6.53
CA MET A 25 -46.00 15.39 -7.10
C MET A 25 -45.26 14.09 -6.75
N GLU A 26 -45.84 13.25 -5.89
CA GLU A 26 -45.21 11.99 -5.47
C GLU A 26 -45.35 10.91 -6.55
N PRO A 27 -44.30 10.09 -6.81
CA PRO A 27 -44.30 9.12 -7.91
C PRO A 27 -45.39 8.04 -7.79
N LYS A 28 -45.87 7.77 -6.57
CA LYS A 28 -46.90 6.75 -6.29
C LYS A 28 -48.33 7.28 -6.39
N VAL A 29 -48.54 8.55 -6.75
CA VAL A 29 -49.87 9.16 -6.78
C VAL A 29 -50.83 8.39 -7.69
N PHE A 30 -50.38 7.98 -8.88
CA PHE A 30 -51.22 7.26 -9.83
C PHE A 30 -51.61 5.86 -9.36
N ASP A 31 -50.72 5.16 -8.67
CA ASP A 31 -51.02 3.82 -8.14
C ASP A 31 -51.99 3.93 -6.96
N THR A 32 -51.79 4.92 -6.09
CA THR A 32 -52.68 5.22 -4.96
C THR A 32 -54.08 5.63 -5.44
N ILE A 33 -54.18 6.41 -6.52
CA ILE A 33 -55.45 6.77 -7.16
C ILE A 33 -56.13 5.54 -7.76
N LYS A 34 -55.41 4.68 -8.47
CA LYS A 34 -55.96 3.44 -9.04
C LYS A 34 -56.47 2.52 -7.94
N ASP A 35 -55.73 2.37 -6.86
CA ASP A 35 -56.12 1.53 -5.74
C ASP A 35 -57.32 2.12 -4.99
N TYR A 36 -57.38 3.43 -4.78
CA TYR A 36 -58.56 4.09 -4.22
C TYR A 36 -59.83 3.85 -5.05
N PHE A 37 -59.73 3.93 -6.39
CA PHE A 37 -60.86 3.67 -7.27
C PHE A 37 -61.26 2.19 -7.34
N ARG A 38 -60.29 1.26 -7.24
CA ARG A 38 -60.58 -0.18 -7.19
C ARG A 38 -61.40 -0.57 -5.97
N HIS A 39 -61.24 0.15 -4.87
CA HIS A 39 -61.96 -0.11 -3.62
C HIS A 39 -63.23 0.74 -3.49
N GLY A 40 -63.67 1.46 -4.54
CA GLY A 40 -64.97 2.16 -4.56
C GLY A 40 -64.94 3.62 -4.07
N GLY A 41 -63.76 4.25 -3.99
CA GLY A 41 -63.60 5.64 -3.60
C GLY A 41 -64.19 6.64 -4.61
N ALA A 42 -64.73 7.76 -4.12
CA ALA A 42 -65.35 8.79 -4.96
C ALA A 42 -64.30 9.74 -5.60
N PRO A 43 -64.37 10.00 -6.93
CA PRO A 43 -63.39 10.83 -7.64
C PRO A 43 -63.38 12.29 -7.20
N ASP A 44 -64.53 12.86 -6.85
CA ASP A 44 -64.65 14.27 -6.44
C ASP A 44 -63.79 14.57 -5.21
N GLN A 45 -63.78 13.64 -4.25
CA GLN A 45 -63.02 13.76 -3.01
C GLN A 45 -61.50 13.74 -3.24
N VAL A 46 -61.02 12.97 -4.23
CA VAL A 46 -59.59 12.93 -4.58
C VAL A 46 -59.15 14.25 -5.20
N ILE A 47 -59.97 14.81 -6.10
CA ILE A 47 -59.69 16.08 -6.77
C ILE A 47 -59.64 17.22 -5.76
N GLU A 48 -60.62 17.28 -4.85
CA GLU A 48 -60.67 18.28 -3.79
C GLU A 48 -59.42 18.17 -2.90
N LEU A 49 -59.13 17.00 -2.35
CA LEU A 49 -58.00 16.81 -1.44
C LEU A 49 -56.63 17.07 -2.09
N LEU A 50 -56.42 16.62 -3.34
CA LEU A 50 -55.15 16.87 -4.03
C LEU A 50 -55.00 18.34 -4.44
N SER A 51 -56.09 19.03 -4.78
CA SER A 51 -56.03 20.44 -5.18
C SER A 51 -55.87 21.38 -3.98
N GLU A 52 -56.56 21.12 -2.86
CA GLU A 52 -56.48 21.93 -1.64
C GLU A 52 -55.11 21.84 -0.96
N ASN A 53 -54.45 20.67 -1.04
CA ASN A 53 -53.17 20.42 -0.39
C ASN A 53 -51.95 20.64 -1.30
N TYR A 54 -52.15 21.16 -2.52
CA TYR A 54 -51.07 21.52 -3.43
C TYR A 54 -50.55 22.94 -3.12
N MET A 55 -49.34 23.01 -2.59
CA MET A 55 -48.63 24.23 -2.20
C MET A 55 -47.50 24.59 -3.16
N ALA A 56 -47.24 23.77 -4.18
CA ALA A 56 -46.25 24.01 -5.23
C ALA A 56 -44.84 24.30 -4.68
N ILE A 57 -44.43 23.57 -3.63
CA ILE A 57 -43.15 23.81 -2.95
C ILE A 57 -41.98 23.60 -3.92
N ALA A 58 -42.04 22.56 -4.75
CA ALA A 58 -41.01 22.26 -5.76
C ALA A 58 -40.87 23.40 -6.79
N GLN A 59 -41.99 23.93 -7.29
CA GLN A 59 -41.98 25.03 -8.26
C GLN A 59 -41.49 26.33 -7.63
N THR A 60 -41.83 26.56 -6.36
CA THR A 60 -41.35 27.72 -5.61
C THR A 60 -39.84 27.66 -5.40
N ALA A 61 -39.29 26.48 -5.13
CA ALA A 61 -37.85 26.26 -5.04
C ALA A 61 -37.14 26.52 -6.38
N THR A 62 -37.72 26.07 -7.51
CA THR A 62 -37.19 26.38 -8.84
C THR A 62 -37.21 27.87 -9.14
N LEU A 63 -38.31 28.55 -8.79
CA LEU A 63 -38.41 30.01 -8.98
C LEU A 63 -37.37 30.76 -8.12
N MET A 64 -37.13 30.31 -6.89
CA MET A 64 -36.07 30.86 -6.05
C MET A 64 -34.68 30.63 -6.66
N ALA A 65 -34.42 29.46 -7.26
CA ALA A 65 -33.19 29.19 -7.98
C ALA A 65 -33.00 30.16 -9.16
N ASP A 66 -34.05 30.40 -9.94
CA ASP A 66 -34.02 31.37 -11.05
C ASP A 66 -33.77 32.79 -10.55
N TRP A 67 -34.37 33.17 -9.42
CA TRP A 67 -34.13 34.49 -8.81
C TRP A 67 -32.69 34.65 -8.33
N LEU A 68 -32.07 33.61 -7.77
CA LEU A 68 -30.65 33.64 -7.39
C LEU A 68 -29.76 33.90 -8.62
N ILE A 69 -30.06 33.26 -9.75
CA ILE A 69 -29.37 33.49 -11.02
C ILE A 69 -29.54 34.95 -11.47
N LEU A 70 -30.76 35.47 -11.43
CA LEU A 70 -31.05 36.87 -11.80
C LEU A 70 -30.34 37.89 -10.89
N THR A 71 -30.12 37.56 -9.62
CA THR A 71 -29.39 38.42 -8.67
C THR A 71 -27.88 38.42 -8.86
N GLY A 72 -27.36 37.63 -9.82
CA GLY A 72 -25.94 37.62 -10.19
C GLY A 72 -25.13 36.43 -9.65
N VAL A 73 -25.78 35.42 -9.06
CA VAL A 73 -25.12 34.15 -8.72
C VAL A 73 -24.92 33.36 -10.01
N GLU A 74 -23.76 32.74 -10.19
CA GLU A 74 -23.53 31.92 -11.38
C GLU A 74 -24.49 30.71 -11.39
N PRO A 75 -25.09 30.37 -12.54
CA PRO A 75 -26.00 29.21 -12.64
C PRO A 75 -25.37 27.90 -12.16
N VAL A 76 -24.06 27.74 -12.34
CA VAL A 76 -23.31 26.57 -11.89
C VAL A 76 -23.33 26.44 -10.37
N ASP A 77 -23.20 27.54 -9.64
CA ASP A 77 -23.21 27.55 -8.18
C ASP A 77 -24.59 27.22 -7.61
N VAL A 78 -25.65 27.73 -8.25
CA VAL A 78 -27.04 27.41 -7.86
C VAL A 78 -27.33 25.93 -8.04
N VAL A 79 -26.93 25.34 -9.17
CA VAL A 79 -27.06 23.89 -9.40
C VAL A 79 -26.24 23.10 -8.39
N ASN A 80 -24.99 23.51 -8.13
CA ASN A 80 -24.15 22.85 -7.12
C ASN A 80 -24.77 22.90 -5.72
N MET A 81 -25.39 24.02 -5.34
CA MET A 81 -26.08 24.17 -4.06
C MET A 81 -27.25 23.18 -3.92
N ILE A 82 -28.05 23.04 -4.98
CA ILE A 82 -29.16 22.07 -5.03
C ILE A 82 -28.62 20.64 -4.94
N VAL A 83 -27.60 20.30 -5.74
CA VAL A 83 -26.99 18.97 -5.75
C VAL A 83 -26.40 18.61 -4.39
N GLN A 84 -25.67 19.52 -3.74
CA GLN A 84 -25.12 19.29 -2.40
C GLN A 84 -26.21 19.10 -1.35
N HIS A 85 -27.31 19.86 -1.43
CA HIS A 85 -28.44 19.67 -0.53
C HIS A 85 -29.11 18.31 -0.73
N LEU A 86 -29.32 17.90 -1.99
CA LEU A 86 -29.86 16.58 -2.32
C LEU A 86 -28.94 15.45 -1.84
N GLN A 87 -27.63 15.57 -2.03
CA GLN A 87 -26.66 14.60 -1.50
C GLN A 87 -26.83 14.45 0.02
N THR A 88 -26.91 15.57 0.75
CA THR A 88 -27.10 15.56 2.21
C THR A 88 -28.42 14.88 2.61
N LEU A 89 -29.49 15.12 1.86
CA LEU A 89 -30.79 14.49 2.11
C LEU A 89 -30.75 12.98 1.86
N ILE A 90 -30.06 12.54 0.81
CA ILE A 90 -29.88 11.13 0.49
C ILE A 90 -29.03 10.48 1.59
N GLU A 91 -27.86 11.03 1.92
CA GLU A 91 -26.99 10.53 2.99
C GLU A 91 -27.77 10.35 4.32
N LYS A 92 -28.63 11.30 4.67
CA LYS A 92 -29.41 11.25 5.93
C LYS A 92 -30.56 10.23 5.95
N HIS A 93 -31.22 10.00 4.81
CA HIS A 93 -32.44 9.18 4.74
C HIS A 93 -32.26 7.88 3.95
N PHE A 94 -31.02 7.54 3.58
CA PHE A 94 -30.74 6.33 2.83
C PHE A 94 -31.04 5.08 3.67
N GLU A 95 -31.91 4.22 3.16
CA GLU A 95 -32.25 2.95 3.79
C GLU A 95 -31.77 1.77 2.93
N PRO A 96 -30.71 1.04 3.34
CA PRO A 96 -30.08 0.03 2.51
C PRO A 96 -31.02 -1.14 2.16
N LYS A 97 -31.86 -1.58 3.11
CA LYS A 97 -32.79 -2.69 2.90
C LYS A 97 -33.86 -2.38 1.84
N LYS A 98 -34.32 -1.14 1.77
CA LYS A 98 -35.30 -0.71 0.75
C LYS A 98 -34.64 -0.62 -0.61
N ALA A 99 -33.42 -0.07 -0.67
CA ALA A 99 -32.64 -0.01 -1.90
C ALA A 99 -32.39 -1.40 -2.48
N ASP A 100 -32.00 -2.36 -1.65
CA ASP A 100 -31.77 -3.75 -2.06
C ASP A 100 -33.06 -4.42 -2.55
N SER A 101 -34.19 -4.21 -1.86
CA SER A 101 -35.49 -4.75 -2.28
C SER A 101 -35.93 -4.22 -3.65
N ILE A 102 -35.66 -2.94 -3.96
CA ILE A 102 -35.96 -2.34 -5.27
C ILE A 102 -35.07 -2.95 -6.34
N PHE A 103 -33.78 -3.12 -6.03
CA PHE A 103 -32.79 -3.69 -6.93
C PHE A 103 -33.08 -5.15 -7.28
N GLU A 104 -33.48 -5.96 -6.29
CA GLU A 104 -33.84 -7.37 -6.49
C GLU A 104 -35.15 -7.55 -7.28
N ALA A 105 -36.13 -6.66 -7.07
CA ALA A 105 -37.43 -6.76 -7.72
C ALA A 105 -37.44 -6.27 -9.18
N GLY A 106 -36.62 -5.27 -9.51
CA GLY A 106 -36.67 -4.55 -10.80
C GLY A 106 -35.42 -4.68 -11.68
N GLY A 107 -34.35 -5.33 -11.20
CA GLY A 107 -33.05 -5.31 -11.86
C GLY A 107 -32.35 -3.95 -11.75
N VAL A 108 -31.35 -3.71 -12.60
CA VAL A 108 -30.57 -2.47 -12.60
C VAL A 108 -31.44 -1.30 -13.08
N PRO A 109 -31.73 -0.29 -12.25
CA PRO A 109 -32.54 0.84 -12.66
C PRO A 109 -31.82 1.72 -13.69
N SER A 110 -32.52 2.22 -14.70
CA SER A 110 -31.91 3.09 -15.74
C SER A 110 -31.36 4.40 -15.16
N TRP A 111 -32.02 4.96 -14.15
CA TRP A 111 -31.58 6.17 -13.45
C TRP A 111 -30.21 5.98 -12.80
N LEU A 112 -29.86 4.75 -12.41
CA LEU A 112 -28.58 4.48 -11.76
C LEU A 112 -27.43 4.68 -12.75
N THR A 113 -27.58 4.20 -13.98
CA THR A 113 -26.60 4.38 -15.05
C THR A 113 -26.39 5.87 -15.34
N GLU A 114 -27.47 6.66 -15.43
CA GLU A 114 -27.39 8.11 -15.66
C GLU A 114 -26.71 8.83 -14.48
N MET A 115 -27.00 8.42 -13.24
CA MET A 115 -26.34 8.98 -12.05
C MET A 115 -24.83 8.71 -12.05
N THR A 116 -24.39 7.54 -12.53
CA THR A 116 -22.96 7.20 -12.57
C THR A 116 -22.14 8.06 -13.55
N GLU A 117 -22.76 8.77 -14.48
CA GLU A 117 -22.04 9.65 -15.42
C GLU A 117 -21.51 10.94 -14.76
N HIS A 118 -22.09 11.35 -13.62
CA HIS A 118 -21.72 12.60 -12.96
C HIS A 118 -20.81 12.37 -11.74
N MET A 119 -19.68 13.09 -11.68
CA MET A 119 -18.70 13.01 -10.59
C MET A 119 -19.29 13.27 -9.20
N ASN A 120 -20.21 14.22 -9.06
CA ASN A 120 -20.83 14.54 -7.78
C ASN A 120 -21.61 13.33 -7.21
N TRP A 121 -22.39 12.64 -8.05
CA TRP A 121 -23.14 11.46 -7.61
C TRP A 121 -22.22 10.26 -7.32
N ARG A 122 -21.16 10.06 -8.10
CA ARG A 122 -20.14 9.04 -7.82
C ARG A 122 -19.52 9.22 -6.43
N SER A 123 -19.15 10.45 -6.07
CA SER A 123 -18.59 10.75 -4.74
C SER A 123 -19.55 10.41 -3.59
N MET A 124 -20.84 10.67 -3.76
CA MET A 124 -21.88 10.31 -2.78
C MET A 124 -22.04 8.79 -2.67
N ILE A 125 -22.01 8.07 -3.79
CA ILE A 125 -22.10 6.60 -3.82
C ILE A 125 -20.93 5.96 -3.07
N TYR A 126 -19.71 6.49 -3.24
CA TYR A 126 -18.55 6.00 -2.49
C TYR A 126 -18.69 6.21 -0.98
N LYS A 127 -19.17 7.38 -0.54
CA LYS A 127 -19.44 7.63 0.89
C LYS A 127 -20.50 6.68 1.44
N LEU A 128 -21.61 6.53 0.73
CA LEU A 128 -22.69 5.61 1.14
C LEU A 128 -22.20 4.17 1.23
N ALA A 129 -21.34 3.73 0.32
CA ALA A 129 -20.79 2.38 0.35
C ALA A 129 -19.80 2.15 1.50
N GLU A 130 -19.11 3.21 1.95
CA GLU A 130 -18.28 3.16 3.16
C GLU A 130 -19.14 3.02 4.42
N GLU A 131 -20.27 3.73 4.49
CA GLU A 131 -21.22 3.65 5.61
C GLU A 131 -22.03 2.35 5.62
N TYR A 132 -22.42 1.84 4.45
CA TYR A 132 -23.30 0.67 4.28
C TYR A 132 -22.66 -0.44 3.44
N PRO A 133 -21.62 -1.13 3.95
CA PRO A 133 -20.83 -2.11 3.20
C PRO A 133 -21.61 -3.36 2.75
N HIS A 134 -22.73 -3.66 3.42
CA HIS A 134 -23.55 -4.83 3.14
C HIS A 134 -24.68 -4.59 2.12
N CYS A 135 -24.83 -3.37 1.61
CA CYS A 135 -25.87 -3.05 0.63
C CYS A 135 -25.49 -3.64 -0.75
N LEU A 136 -26.36 -4.48 -1.30
CA LEU A 136 -26.15 -5.13 -2.60
C LEU A 136 -26.16 -4.12 -3.75
N MET A 137 -27.07 -3.15 -3.70
CA MET A 137 -27.19 -2.13 -4.74
C MET A 137 -25.94 -1.26 -4.83
N LEU A 138 -25.38 -0.82 -3.69
CA LEU A 138 -24.15 -0.03 -3.66
C LEU A 138 -22.95 -0.84 -4.15
N ASN A 139 -22.87 -2.11 -3.72
CA ASN A 139 -21.84 -3.04 -4.16
C ASN A 139 -21.87 -3.24 -5.69
N PHE A 140 -23.05 -3.43 -6.27
CA PHE A 140 -23.21 -3.53 -7.72
C PHE A 140 -22.83 -2.22 -8.43
N THR A 141 -23.21 -1.08 -7.85
CA THR A 141 -22.91 0.24 -8.43
C THR A 141 -21.42 0.52 -8.47
N ILE A 142 -20.67 0.18 -7.42
CA ILE A 142 -19.20 0.30 -7.41
C ILE A 142 -18.58 -0.55 -8.51
N LYS A 143 -19.07 -1.78 -8.68
CA LYS A 143 -18.61 -2.63 -9.78
C LYS A 143 -18.87 -1.98 -11.15
N LEU A 144 -20.06 -1.41 -11.36
CA LEU A 144 -20.38 -0.69 -12.59
C LEU A 144 -19.42 0.50 -12.82
N LEU A 145 -19.12 1.28 -11.78
CA LEU A 145 -18.19 2.41 -11.85
C LEU A 145 -16.78 1.99 -12.25
N VAL A 146 -16.32 0.88 -11.66
CA VAL A 146 -15.04 0.27 -12.03
C VAL A 146 -15.06 -0.19 -13.48
N ASP A 147 -16.13 -0.85 -13.95
CA ASP A 147 -16.24 -1.28 -15.35
C ASP A 147 -16.29 -0.10 -16.33
N SER A 148 -16.85 1.04 -15.91
CA SER A 148 -16.89 2.30 -16.68
C SER A 148 -15.56 3.06 -16.73
N GLY A 149 -14.52 2.62 -16.02
CA GLY A 149 -13.20 3.27 -16.05
C GLY A 149 -13.01 4.36 -14.99
N HIS A 150 -13.78 4.30 -13.90
CA HIS A 150 -13.75 5.29 -12.82
C HIS A 150 -13.09 4.76 -11.53
N GLU A 151 -12.25 3.74 -11.66
CA GLU A 151 -11.51 3.13 -10.54
C GLU A 151 -10.57 4.10 -9.80
N ASP A 152 -10.02 5.10 -10.49
CA ASP A 152 -9.08 6.08 -9.90
C ASP A 152 -9.74 6.99 -8.85
N GLU A 153 -11.07 7.11 -8.88
CA GLU A 153 -11.83 7.94 -7.95
C GLU A 153 -12.11 7.22 -6.62
N ILE A 154 -11.86 5.90 -6.57
CA ILE A 154 -12.02 5.09 -5.36
C ILE A 154 -10.83 5.35 -4.43
N THR A 155 -10.91 6.45 -3.70
CA THR A 155 -9.91 6.83 -2.69
C THR A 155 -10.05 6.03 -1.39
N SER A 156 -11.24 5.48 -1.13
CA SER A 156 -11.54 4.73 0.09
C SER A 156 -11.12 3.26 -0.04
N VAL A 157 -9.98 2.93 0.60
CA VAL A 157 -9.43 1.57 0.67
C VAL A 157 -10.42 0.52 1.20
N PRO A 158 -11.23 0.78 2.26
CA PRO A 158 -12.22 -0.17 2.74
C PRO A 158 -13.29 -0.52 1.71
N VAL A 159 -13.71 0.44 0.89
CA VAL A 159 -14.71 0.23 -0.16
C VAL A 159 -14.15 -0.67 -1.25
N ALA A 160 -12.92 -0.44 -1.67
CA ALA A 160 -12.25 -1.28 -2.66
C ALA A 160 -12.03 -2.71 -2.16
N ALA A 161 -11.68 -2.89 -0.88
CA ALA A 161 -11.31 -4.18 -0.29
C ALA A 161 -12.48 -5.15 -0.09
N GLN A 162 -13.74 -4.68 -0.15
CA GLN A 162 -14.92 -5.53 0.07
C GLN A 162 -15.19 -6.50 -1.09
N GLN A 163 -14.77 -6.15 -2.31
CA GLN A 163 -15.00 -6.96 -3.50
C GLN A 163 -13.69 -7.25 -4.21
N VAL A 164 -13.45 -8.52 -4.49
CA VAL A 164 -12.20 -8.97 -5.14
C VAL A 164 -12.03 -8.33 -6.51
N GLU A 165 -13.09 -8.21 -7.33
CA GLU A 165 -12.99 -7.63 -8.67
C GLU A 165 -12.61 -6.15 -8.63
N VAL A 166 -13.28 -5.37 -7.77
CA VAL A 166 -12.99 -3.95 -7.52
C VAL A 166 -11.56 -3.79 -7.01
N PHE A 167 -11.19 -4.55 -5.96
CA PHE A 167 -9.86 -4.55 -5.39
C PHE A 167 -8.79 -4.85 -6.43
N THR A 168 -9.01 -5.87 -7.27
CA THR A 168 -8.05 -6.30 -8.29
C THR A 168 -7.81 -5.19 -9.31
N LYS A 169 -8.87 -4.54 -9.79
CA LYS A 169 -8.74 -3.46 -10.78
C LYS A 169 -8.06 -2.23 -10.18
N VAL A 170 -8.46 -1.79 -8.99
CA VAL A 170 -7.79 -0.69 -8.27
C VAL A 170 -6.31 -1.02 -8.02
N LEU A 171 -6.00 -2.24 -7.60
CA LEU A 171 -4.63 -2.71 -7.40
C LEU A 171 -3.82 -2.68 -8.71
N MET A 172 -4.37 -3.18 -9.81
CA MET A 172 -3.70 -3.19 -11.11
C MET A 172 -3.41 -1.78 -11.61
N THR A 173 -4.38 -0.87 -11.54
CA THR A 173 -4.21 0.53 -11.97
C THR A 173 -3.18 1.25 -11.10
N THR A 174 -3.19 1.00 -9.78
CA THR A 174 -2.19 1.56 -8.86
C THR A 174 -0.78 1.02 -9.14
N ILE A 175 -0.64 -0.28 -9.41
CA ILE A 175 0.65 -0.90 -9.79
C ILE A 175 1.15 -0.31 -11.12
N GLN A 176 0.28 -0.20 -12.13
CA GLN A 176 0.65 0.37 -13.42
C GLN A 176 1.10 1.83 -13.28
N ARG A 177 0.31 2.65 -12.57
CA ARG A 177 0.66 4.04 -12.26
C ARG A 177 2.02 4.12 -11.58
N THR A 178 2.28 3.24 -10.61
CA THR A 178 3.58 3.17 -9.92
C THR A 178 4.71 2.84 -10.90
N ILE A 179 4.54 1.83 -11.76
CA ILE A 179 5.55 1.44 -12.77
C ILE A 179 5.87 2.57 -13.75
N ASP A 180 4.87 3.35 -14.15
CA ASP A 180 5.01 4.43 -15.13
C ASP A 180 5.47 5.77 -14.49
N SER A 181 5.62 5.83 -13.17
CA SER A 181 5.95 7.06 -12.41
C SER A 181 7.42 7.48 -12.50
N GLU A 182 7.66 8.79 -12.41
CA GLU A 182 8.99 9.37 -12.13
C GLU A 182 9.37 9.27 -10.64
N ALA A 183 10.64 9.57 -10.30
CA ALA A 183 11.22 9.25 -8.98
C ALA A 183 10.50 9.88 -7.77
N ASP A 184 9.98 11.11 -7.88
CA ASP A 184 9.29 11.78 -6.78
C ASP A 184 7.84 11.29 -6.63
N GLU A 185 7.16 11.03 -7.76
CA GLU A 185 5.81 10.48 -7.78
C GLU A 185 5.78 9.01 -7.32
N TRP A 186 6.86 8.28 -7.57
CA TRP A 186 7.04 6.91 -7.12
C TRP A 186 6.86 6.77 -5.60
N LYS A 187 7.45 7.67 -4.80
CA LYS A 187 7.36 7.65 -3.33
C LYS A 187 5.94 7.86 -2.82
N ARG A 188 5.15 8.71 -3.48
CA ARG A 188 3.73 8.90 -3.14
C ARG A 188 2.91 7.69 -3.55
N ASN A 189 3.12 7.20 -4.77
CA ASN A 189 2.34 6.10 -5.35
C ASN A 189 2.59 4.78 -4.62
N ILE A 190 3.83 4.52 -4.17
CA ILE A 190 4.13 3.34 -3.35
C ILE A 190 3.46 3.42 -1.97
N GLN A 191 3.35 4.61 -1.36
CA GLN A 191 2.65 4.76 -0.09
C GLN A 191 1.16 4.46 -0.22
N GLU A 192 0.51 4.92 -1.29
CA GLU A 192 -0.89 4.59 -1.59
C GLU A 192 -1.06 3.08 -1.82
N LEU A 193 -0.16 2.46 -2.60
CA LEU A 193 -0.17 1.02 -2.84
C LEU A 193 0.02 0.20 -1.55
N VAL A 194 0.91 0.65 -0.66
CA VAL A 194 1.13 0.04 0.66
C VAL A 194 -0.12 0.14 1.52
N GLN A 195 -0.81 1.28 1.52
CA GLN A 195 -2.06 1.46 2.26
C GLN A 195 -3.14 0.52 1.75
N LEU A 196 -3.27 0.38 0.43
CA LEU A 196 -4.23 -0.53 -0.21
C LEU A 196 -3.91 -2.00 0.12
N ALA A 197 -2.66 -2.43 -0.08
CA ALA A 197 -2.25 -3.82 0.13
C ALA A 197 -2.28 -4.23 1.61
N CYS A 198 -1.82 -3.35 2.51
CA CYS A 198 -1.73 -3.64 3.95
C CYS A 198 -2.99 -3.26 4.75
N HIS A 199 -4.15 -3.13 4.09
CA HIS A 199 -5.41 -2.85 4.79
C HIS A 199 -5.84 -4.02 5.68
N SER A 200 -5.74 -5.25 5.17
CA SER A 200 -6.04 -6.49 5.88
C SER A 200 -5.03 -7.59 5.53
N GLU A 201 -5.05 -8.69 6.29
CA GLU A 201 -4.16 -9.84 6.01
C GLU A 201 -4.48 -10.51 4.67
N HIS A 202 -5.78 -10.57 4.29
CA HIS A 202 -6.19 -11.19 3.04
C HIS A 202 -5.91 -10.31 1.82
N THR A 203 -6.04 -8.98 1.94
CA THR A 203 -5.64 -8.06 0.85
C THR A 203 -4.14 -8.10 0.62
N TYR A 204 -3.36 -8.22 1.71
CA TYR A 204 -1.90 -8.36 1.63
C TYR A 204 -1.51 -9.65 0.92
N LEU A 205 -2.07 -10.78 1.34
CA LEU A 205 -1.82 -12.09 0.71
C LEU A 205 -2.18 -12.07 -0.78
N TYR A 206 -3.36 -11.52 -1.12
CA TYR A 206 -3.80 -11.39 -2.50
C TYR A 206 -2.84 -10.52 -3.32
N ALA A 207 -2.52 -9.30 -2.85
CA ALA A 207 -1.60 -8.40 -3.55
C ALA A 207 -0.21 -9.04 -3.77
N GLN A 208 0.36 -9.66 -2.73
CA GLN A 208 1.66 -10.33 -2.85
C GLN A 208 1.62 -11.55 -3.79
N SER A 209 0.52 -12.30 -3.81
CA SER A 209 0.35 -13.41 -4.77
C SER A 209 0.30 -12.93 -6.23
N VAL A 210 -0.40 -11.82 -6.49
CA VAL A 210 -0.49 -11.20 -7.82
C VAL A 210 0.89 -10.71 -8.24
N LEU A 211 1.60 -10.00 -7.35
CA LEU A 211 2.96 -9.52 -7.61
C LEU A 211 3.94 -10.67 -7.86
N SER A 212 3.87 -11.75 -7.07
CA SER A 212 4.71 -12.95 -7.26
C SER A 212 4.43 -13.62 -8.62
N SER A 213 3.16 -13.70 -9.03
CA SER A 213 2.81 -14.23 -10.35
C SER A 213 3.37 -13.36 -11.48
N LEU A 214 3.26 -12.03 -11.36
CA LEU A 214 3.78 -11.08 -12.35
C LEU A 214 5.32 -11.01 -12.37
N ALA A 215 5.97 -11.26 -11.23
CA ALA A 215 7.42 -11.27 -11.09
C ALA A 215 8.11 -12.40 -11.87
N ASN A 216 7.36 -13.34 -12.47
CA ASN A 216 7.91 -14.38 -13.33
C ASN A 216 8.15 -13.92 -14.79
N ASP A 217 7.72 -12.73 -15.18
CA ASP A 217 7.85 -12.18 -16.54
C ASP A 217 8.99 -11.14 -16.69
N ALA A 218 9.29 -10.67 -17.90
CA ALA A 218 10.45 -9.86 -18.26
C ALA A 218 10.61 -8.52 -17.50
N LYS A 219 9.54 -7.96 -16.92
CA LYS A 219 9.57 -6.78 -16.00
C LYS A 219 9.72 -7.16 -14.51
N SER A 220 10.23 -8.37 -14.23
CA SER A 220 10.32 -8.97 -12.89
C SER A 220 10.96 -8.11 -11.81
N MET A 221 11.97 -7.30 -12.15
CA MET A 221 12.78 -6.61 -11.13
C MET A 221 12.04 -5.44 -10.46
N ILE A 222 11.30 -4.64 -11.23
CA ILE A 222 10.53 -3.51 -10.69
C ILE A 222 9.38 -4.05 -9.82
N ILE A 223 8.70 -5.10 -10.29
CA ILE A 223 7.58 -5.73 -9.57
C ILE A 223 8.08 -6.39 -8.27
N ARG A 224 9.24 -7.05 -8.31
CA ARG A 224 9.90 -7.56 -7.09
C ARG A 224 10.24 -6.44 -6.13
N ARG A 225 10.75 -5.32 -6.63
CA ARG A 225 11.03 -4.15 -5.78
C ARG A 225 9.76 -3.61 -5.12
N ILE A 226 8.65 -3.51 -5.85
CA ILE A 226 7.36 -3.10 -5.28
C ILE A 226 6.92 -4.08 -4.18
N SER A 227 7.03 -5.39 -4.43
CA SER A 227 6.71 -6.43 -3.44
C SER A 227 7.57 -6.31 -2.16
N GLU A 228 8.86 -6.05 -2.31
CA GLU A 228 9.81 -5.82 -1.21
C GLU A 228 9.49 -4.55 -0.41
N GLU A 229 9.13 -3.45 -1.08
CA GLU A 229 8.74 -2.19 -0.42
C GLU A 229 7.44 -2.37 0.39
N ILE A 230 6.47 -3.13 -0.14
CA ILE A 230 5.25 -3.48 0.59
C ILE A 230 5.56 -4.33 1.83
N GLU A 231 6.47 -5.30 1.70
CA GLU A 231 6.93 -6.13 2.83
C GLU A 231 7.63 -5.27 3.90
N LEU A 232 8.51 -4.36 3.50
CA LEU A 232 9.23 -3.47 4.40
C LEU A 232 8.27 -2.60 5.22
N HIS A 233 7.28 -1.99 4.57
CA HIS A 233 6.27 -1.17 5.26
C HIS A 233 5.36 -2.00 6.17
N ALA A 234 4.97 -3.21 5.74
CA ALA A 234 4.18 -4.10 6.59
C ALA A 234 4.94 -4.47 7.89
N LYS A 235 6.25 -4.75 7.77
CA LYS A 235 7.12 -5.00 8.93
C LYS A 235 7.34 -3.77 9.81
N ALA A 236 7.36 -2.57 9.23
CA ALA A 236 7.46 -1.30 9.97
C ALA A 236 6.19 -1.03 10.79
N LYS A 237 5.00 -1.40 10.28
CA LYS A 237 3.72 -1.37 11.03
C LYS A 237 3.61 -2.47 12.09
N GLY A 238 4.55 -3.42 12.14
CA GLY A 238 4.57 -4.51 13.12
C GLY A 238 3.83 -5.77 12.69
N HIS A 239 3.39 -5.90 11.44
CA HIS A 239 2.78 -7.13 10.93
C HIS A 239 3.84 -8.21 10.69
N ASN A 240 3.56 -9.45 11.11
CA ASN A 240 4.42 -10.59 10.80
C ASN A 240 4.06 -11.19 9.44
N VAL A 241 4.64 -10.63 8.38
CA VAL A 241 4.43 -11.07 7.00
C VAL A 241 5.42 -12.13 6.52
N THR A 242 6.37 -12.51 7.36
CA THR A 242 7.52 -13.37 7.02
C THR A 242 7.10 -14.72 6.44
N GLU A 243 6.11 -15.38 7.04
CA GLU A 243 5.63 -16.69 6.60
C GLU A 243 5.00 -16.60 5.20
N ILE A 244 4.16 -15.57 4.99
CA ILE A 244 3.51 -15.32 3.70
C ILE A 244 4.57 -15.11 2.61
N THR A 245 5.53 -14.23 2.84
CA THR A 245 6.61 -13.98 1.87
C THR A 245 7.37 -15.27 1.54
N LEU A 246 7.86 -15.99 2.55
CA LEU A 246 8.66 -17.19 2.33
C LEU A 246 7.89 -18.31 1.62
N THR A 247 6.58 -18.41 1.84
CA THR A 247 5.71 -19.37 1.15
C THR A 247 5.52 -19.00 -0.32
N LEU A 248 5.29 -17.72 -0.63
CA LEU A 248 5.11 -17.23 -2.01
C LEU A 248 6.38 -17.32 -2.85
N ASP A 249 7.56 -17.23 -2.22
CA ASP A 249 8.85 -17.41 -2.89
C ASP A 249 9.19 -18.88 -3.22
N GLY A 250 8.38 -19.83 -2.75
CA GLY A 250 8.66 -21.26 -2.91
C GLY A 250 9.77 -21.78 -2.00
N THR A 251 10.15 -21.04 -0.95
CA THR A 251 11.13 -21.49 0.06
C THR A 251 10.66 -22.76 0.78
N THR A 252 9.35 -22.99 0.82
CA THR A 252 8.70 -24.21 1.34
C THR A 252 9.18 -25.48 0.65
N ALA A 253 9.63 -25.40 -0.60
CA ALA A 253 10.23 -26.54 -1.30
C ALA A 253 11.57 -27.00 -0.67
N PHE A 254 12.20 -26.16 0.16
CA PHE A 254 13.44 -26.43 0.86
C PHE A 254 13.27 -26.26 2.38
N PRO A 255 12.66 -27.24 3.10
CA PRO A 255 12.32 -27.11 4.52
C PRO A 255 13.52 -26.76 5.42
N LYS A 256 14.71 -27.28 5.07
CA LYS A 256 15.97 -27.04 5.80
C LYS A 256 16.48 -25.60 5.69
N VAL A 257 16.05 -24.84 4.69
CA VAL A 257 16.37 -23.42 4.51
C VAL A 257 15.23 -22.56 5.05
N TYR A 258 13.99 -22.98 4.82
CA TYR A 258 12.78 -22.32 5.31
C TYR A 258 12.78 -22.11 6.82
N GLN A 259 13.04 -23.17 7.61
CA GLN A 259 12.96 -23.10 9.07
C GLN A 259 13.96 -22.08 9.67
N PRO A 260 15.28 -22.12 9.34
CA PRO A 260 16.23 -21.11 9.78
C PRO A 260 15.85 -19.68 9.35
N LEU A 261 15.47 -19.48 8.09
CA LEU A 261 15.13 -18.16 7.58
C LEU A 261 13.88 -17.59 8.24
N CYS A 262 12.82 -18.40 8.38
CA CYS A 262 11.59 -17.98 9.03
C CYS A 262 11.82 -17.59 10.49
N ALA A 263 12.60 -18.40 11.23
CA ALA A 263 12.93 -18.11 12.62
C ALA A 263 13.72 -16.80 12.78
N MET A 264 14.74 -16.58 11.95
CA MET A 264 15.59 -15.38 12.02
C MET A 264 14.85 -14.12 11.57
N LEU A 265 14.10 -14.19 10.48
CA LEU A 265 13.35 -13.04 9.94
C LEU A 265 12.18 -12.65 10.84
N SER A 266 11.46 -13.61 11.40
CA SER A 266 10.34 -13.33 12.32
C SER A 266 10.82 -12.71 13.63
N LYS A 267 11.98 -13.14 14.14
CA LYS A 267 12.60 -12.57 15.35
C LYS A 267 13.40 -11.30 15.11
N LYS A 268 13.63 -10.92 13.84
CA LYS A 268 14.52 -9.82 13.44
C LYS A 268 15.93 -9.94 14.07
N ALA A 269 16.41 -11.15 14.27
CA ALA A 269 17.67 -11.43 14.93
C ALA A 269 18.32 -12.70 14.38
N LEU A 270 19.65 -12.69 14.24
CA LEU A 270 20.40 -13.83 13.73
C LEU A 270 20.80 -14.77 14.86
N ASN A 271 20.58 -16.06 14.67
CA ASN A 271 21.00 -17.11 15.57
C ASN A 271 22.23 -17.84 15.00
N PRO A 272 23.37 -17.94 15.73
CA PRO A 272 24.57 -18.62 15.24
C PRO A 272 24.36 -20.08 14.80
N ALA A 273 23.40 -20.79 15.42
CA ALA A 273 23.06 -22.17 15.04
C ALA A 273 22.38 -22.24 13.67
N ASP A 274 21.41 -21.35 13.44
CA ASP A 274 20.66 -21.25 12.18
C ASP A 274 21.56 -20.80 11.03
N VAL A 275 22.42 -19.80 11.26
CA VAL A 275 23.41 -19.34 10.27
C VAL A 275 24.42 -20.44 9.95
N THR A 276 24.89 -21.19 10.94
CA THR A 276 25.80 -22.34 10.69
C THR A 276 25.12 -23.43 9.87
N THR A 277 23.81 -23.65 10.08
CA THR A 277 23.03 -24.63 9.33
C THR A 277 22.88 -24.18 7.87
N LEU A 278 22.51 -22.92 7.62
CA LEU A 278 22.44 -22.36 6.26
C LEU A 278 23.79 -22.42 5.56
N TYR A 279 24.87 -22.01 6.24
CA TYR A 279 26.22 -22.04 5.68
C TYR A 279 26.62 -23.44 5.19
N LYS A 280 26.37 -24.48 6.00
CA LYS A 280 26.63 -25.88 5.61
C LYS A 280 25.83 -26.33 4.39
N ILE A 281 24.58 -25.88 4.28
CA ILE A 281 23.69 -26.21 3.16
C ILE A 281 24.19 -25.56 1.86
N TYR A 282 24.54 -24.28 1.90
CA TYR A 282 25.01 -23.55 0.71
C TYR A 282 26.45 -23.91 0.28
N GLN A 283 27.25 -24.45 1.20
CA GLN A 283 28.54 -25.05 0.86
C GLN A 283 28.43 -26.44 0.22
N SER A 284 27.29 -27.11 0.35
CA SER A 284 27.09 -28.44 -0.21
C SER A 284 27.09 -28.43 -1.75
N PRO A 285 27.38 -29.57 -2.41
CA PRO A 285 27.39 -29.65 -3.87
C PRO A 285 25.99 -29.49 -4.49
N ASP A 286 24.92 -29.76 -3.73
CA ASP A 286 23.52 -29.58 -4.12
C ASP A 286 22.93 -28.37 -3.38
N ALA A 287 23.52 -27.21 -3.62
CA ALA A 287 23.09 -25.98 -2.97
C ALA A 287 21.72 -25.53 -3.51
N PRO A 288 20.80 -25.10 -2.62
CA PRO A 288 19.51 -24.57 -3.02
C PRO A 288 19.66 -23.21 -3.74
N PRO A 289 18.60 -22.72 -4.42
CA PRO A 289 18.68 -21.48 -5.17
C PRO A 289 19.17 -20.29 -4.33
N VAL A 290 20.07 -19.49 -4.91
CA VAL A 290 20.66 -18.30 -4.28
C VAL A 290 19.63 -17.22 -3.99
N ASP A 291 18.56 -17.14 -4.78
CA ASP A 291 17.48 -16.16 -4.59
C ASP A 291 16.80 -16.30 -3.21
N LEU A 292 16.83 -17.48 -2.59
CA LEU A 292 16.25 -17.70 -1.25
C LEU A 292 16.99 -16.93 -0.14
N ILE A 293 18.31 -16.72 -0.28
CA ILE A 293 19.11 -15.95 0.67
C ILE A 293 19.32 -14.50 0.26
N ARG A 294 18.85 -14.10 -0.94
CA ARG A 294 18.92 -12.72 -1.43
C ARG A 294 17.82 -11.81 -0.89
N LYS A 295 17.18 -12.20 0.21
CA LYS A 295 16.15 -11.39 0.85
C LYS A 295 16.76 -10.13 1.47
N PRO A 296 16.29 -8.91 1.10
CA PRO A 296 16.88 -7.67 1.60
C PRO A 296 16.95 -7.61 3.13
N ALA A 297 15.87 -8.00 3.81
CA ALA A 297 15.83 -8.04 5.27
C ALA A 297 16.85 -9.02 5.88
N PHE A 298 17.13 -10.15 5.22
CA PHE A 298 18.14 -11.10 5.69
C PHE A 298 19.56 -10.56 5.50
N ILE A 299 19.84 -9.97 4.33
CA ILE A 299 21.12 -9.32 4.04
C ILE A 299 21.37 -8.17 5.03
N GLU A 300 20.37 -7.34 5.29
CA GLU A 300 20.48 -6.23 6.24
C GLU A 300 20.78 -6.68 7.67
N LEU A 301 20.18 -7.79 8.12
CA LEU A 301 20.51 -8.42 9.40
C LEU A 301 21.95 -8.92 9.43
N LEU A 302 22.45 -9.52 8.34
CA LEU A 302 23.85 -9.97 8.23
C LEU A 302 24.82 -8.79 8.28
N ILE A 303 24.54 -7.73 7.52
CA ILE A 303 25.35 -6.51 7.52
C ILE A 303 25.38 -5.88 8.91
N THR A 304 24.21 -5.70 9.52
CA THR A 304 24.08 -5.11 10.86
C THR A 304 24.86 -5.94 11.88
N GLN A 305 24.68 -7.26 11.92
CA GLN A 305 25.38 -8.11 12.90
C GLN A 305 26.91 -8.18 12.67
N LEU A 306 27.39 -7.93 11.45
CA LEU A 306 28.83 -7.97 11.13
C LEU A 306 29.51 -6.61 11.37
N PHE A 307 28.87 -5.52 10.99
CA PHE A 307 29.48 -4.19 10.92
C PHE A 307 29.01 -3.23 12.03
N ASP A 308 28.12 -3.68 12.92
CA ASP A 308 27.81 -2.96 14.16
C ASP A 308 29.02 -3.04 15.13
N PRO A 309 29.62 -1.89 15.51
CA PRO A 309 30.75 -1.83 16.43
C PRO A 309 30.48 -2.46 17.80
N ASP A 310 29.22 -2.46 18.27
CA ASP A 310 28.81 -2.97 19.57
C ASP A 310 28.42 -4.45 19.54
N SER A 311 28.45 -5.08 18.36
CA SER A 311 28.04 -6.47 18.19
C SER A 311 28.98 -7.46 18.89
N THR A 312 28.43 -8.29 19.77
CA THR A 312 29.17 -9.36 20.47
C THR A 312 29.24 -10.63 19.62
N LEU A 313 29.66 -10.54 18.36
CA LEU A 313 29.74 -11.73 17.50
C LEU A 313 30.98 -12.58 17.87
N ASN A 314 30.73 -13.85 18.20
CA ASN A 314 31.81 -14.81 18.46
C ASN A 314 32.73 -14.96 17.24
N PRO A 315 34.06 -14.87 17.41
CA PRO A 315 35.02 -14.91 16.30
C PRO A 315 34.98 -16.23 15.52
N GLU A 316 34.59 -17.35 16.14
CA GLU A 316 34.46 -18.65 15.46
C GLU A 316 33.31 -18.70 14.45
N HIS A 317 32.26 -17.89 14.64
CA HIS A 317 31.12 -17.84 13.73
C HIS A 317 31.29 -16.80 12.63
N ARG A 318 32.15 -15.79 12.84
CA ARG A 318 32.38 -14.69 11.90
C ARG A 318 32.66 -15.14 10.44
N PRO A 319 33.55 -16.12 10.17
CA PRO A 319 33.79 -16.57 8.79
C PRO A 319 32.55 -17.18 8.11
N LYS A 320 31.64 -17.79 8.89
CA LYS A 320 30.40 -18.38 8.37
C LYS A 320 29.40 -17.31 7.93
N TYR A 321 29.33 -16.21 8.67
CA TYR A 321 28.46 -15.07 8.35
C TYR A 321 28.97 -14.36 7.10
N ILE A 322 30.28 -14.09 7.04
CA ILE A 322 30.91 -13.47 5.87
C ILE A 322 30.76 -14.37 4.65
N GLY A 323 31.01 -15.67 4.79
CA GLY A 323 30.88 -16.60 3.67
C GLY A 323 29.44 -16.72 3.15
N LEU A 324 28.42 -16.60 4.01
CA LEU A 324 27.02 -16.58 3.58
C LEU A 324 26.67 -15.27 2.85
N LEU A 325 27.14 -14.14 3.37
CA LEU A 325 26.97 -12.82 2.73
C LEU A 325 27.66 -12.76 1.37
N ALA A 326 28.91 -13.22 1.31
CA ALA A 326 29.68 -13.31 0.07
C ALA A 326 28.95 -14.23 -0.94
N TYR A 327 28.43 -15.38 -0.49
CA TYR A 327 27.68 -16.29 -1.36
C TYR A 327 26.44 -15.62 -1.96
N ALA A 328 25.65 -14.91 -1.14
CA ALA A 328 24.45 -14.22 -1.61
C ALA A 328 24.76 -13.18 -2.71
N CYS A 329 25.91 -12.52 -2.62
CA CYS A 329 26.27 -11.43 -3.53
C CYS A 329 27.05 -11.87 -4.77
N SER A 330 27.94 -12.87 -4.66
CA SER A 330 28.88 -13.21 -5.74
C SER A 330 28.45 -14.39 -6.61
N VAL A 331 27.56 -15.27 -6.11
CA VAL A 331 27.21 -16.49 -6.83
C VAL A 331 26.16 -16.20 -7.90
N ALA A 332 26.50 -16.44 -9.17
CA ALA A 332 25.59 -16.33 -10.28
C ALA A 332 25.07 -17.71 -10.68
N GLU A 333 23.75 -17.84 -10.80
CA GLU A 333 23.09 -19.04 -11.30
C GLU A 333 22.76 -18.87 -12.77
N THR A 334 23.25 -19.79 -13.61
CA THR A 334 22.83 -19.85 -15.01
C THR A 334 21.87 -21.02 -15.20
N ASN A 335 20.58 -20.71 -15.37
CA ASN A 335 19.56 -21.72 -15.67
C ASN A 335 19.61 -22.10 -17.16
N LYS A 336 20.33 -23.18 -17.49
CA LYS A 336 20.25 -23.78 -18.83
C LYS A 336 18.98 -24.63 -18.94
N LYS A 337 17.92 -24.04 -19.53
CA LYS A 337 16.65 -24.66 -19.96
C LYS A 337 15.88 -25.46 -18.90
N SER A 338 14.84 -24.83 -18.32
CA SER A 338 13.59 -25.38 -17.71
C SER A 338 13.66 -26.54 -16.69
N SER A 339 14.79 -27.22 -16.52
CA SER A 339 14.98 -28.28 -15.53
C SER A 339 16.00 -27.80 -14.49
N ARG A 340 15.49 -27.59 -13.26
CA ARG A 340 16.23 -27.18 -12.06
C ARG A 340 17.42 -28.09 -11.67
N LYS A 341 17.66 -29.19 -12.41
CA LYS A 341 18.77 -30.12 -12.18
C LYS A 341 20.10 -29.70 -12.81
N ASN A 342 20.12 -28.68 -13.66
CA ASN A 342 21.33 -28.21 -14.36
C ASN A 342 21.61 -26.71 -14.11
N THR A 343 21.44 -26.25 -12.88
CA THR A 343 21.89 -24.91 -12.48
C THR A 343 23.41 -24.96 -12.26
N VAL A 344 24.15 -24.22 -13.09
CA VAL A 344 25.60 -24.07 -12.90
C VAL A 344 25.82 -22.82 -12.07
N ASN A 345 26.35 -23.00 -10.86
CA ASN A 345 26.70 -21.92 -9.95
C ASN A 345 28.13 -21.47 -10.25
N SER A 346 28.30 -20.27 -10.81
CA SER A 346 29.64 -19.68 -10.92
C SER A 346 30.06 -19.18 -9.54
N LYS A 347 31.17 -19.74 -9.03
CA LYS A 347 31.78 -19.36 -7.74
C LYS A 347 33.10 -18.62 -7.91
N GLU A 348 33.37 -18.10 -9.11
CA GLU A 348 34.67 -17.51 -9.48
C GLU A 348 35.03 -16.29 -8.62
N GLU A 349 34.06 -15.43 -8.31
CA GLU A 349 34.27 -14.19 -7.54
C GLU A 349 34.10 -14.36 -6.02
N LEU A 350 33.64 -15.54 -5.57
CA LEU A 350 33.30 -15.78 -4.16
C LEU A 350 34.50 -15.62 -3.24
N SER A 351 35.66 -16.17 -3.64
CA SER A 351 36.89 -16.08 -2.86
C SER A 351 37.36 -14.62 -2.71
N GLN A 352 37.36 -13.87 -3.81
CA GLN A 352 37.78 -12.46 -3.81
C GLN A 352 36.85 -11.58 -2.97
N THR A 353 35.53 -11.80 -3.09
CA THR A 353 34.51 -11.07 -2.30
C THR A 353 34.63 -11.37 -0.81
N THR A 354 34.89 -12.64 -0.46
CA THR A 354 35.09 -13.05 0.94
C THR A 354 36.30 -12.37 1.55
N ILE A 355 37.45 -12.37 0.84
CA ILE A 355 38.68 -11.71 1.29
C ILE A 355 38.48 -10.20 1.43
N ALA A 356 37.77 -9.56 0.49
CA ALA A 356 37.48 -8.13 0.56
C ALA A 356 36.59 -7.77 1.76
N LEU A 357 35.58 -8.59 2.05
CA LEU A 357 34.72 -8.41 3.23
C LEU A 357 35.48 -8.62 4.55
N GLU A 358 36.32 -9.65 4.63
CA GLU A 358 37.16 -9.91 5.82
C GLU A 358 38.11 -8.74 6.09
N LYS A 359 38.82 -8.26 5.07
CA LYS A 359 39.72 -7.10 5.19
C LYS A 359 38.98 -5.84 5.59
N ALA A 360 37.85 -5.53 4.93
CA ALA A 360 37.07 -4.34 5.26
C ALA A 360 36.53 -4.40 6.70
N LEU A 361 36.08 -5.57 7.15
CA LEU A 361 35.62 -5.77 8.51
C LEU A 361 36.76 -5.61 9.54
N GLU A 362 37.94 -6.16 9.26
CA GLU A 362 39.11 -6.00 10.11
C GLU A 362 39.45 -4.52 10.31
N ILE A 363 39.47 -3.73 9.23
CA ILE A 363 39.70 -2.28 9.27
C ILE A 363 38.60 -1.56 10.06
N CYS A 364 37.32 -1.91 9.87
CA CYS A 364 36.20 -1.27 10.56
C CYS A 364 36.17 -1.56 12.07
N LEU A 365 36.65 -2.74 12.50
CA LEU A 365 36.72 -3.13 13.91
C LEU A 365 38.01 -2.66 14.60
N SER A 366 39.12 -2.58 13.87
CA SER A 366 40.43 -2.15 14.42
C SER A 366 40.53 -0.64 14.58
N SER A 367 39.85 0.14 13.71
CA SER A 367 39.88 1.60 13.71
C SER A 367 39.16 2.20 14.92
N LYS A 368 39.87 2.29 16.05
CA LYS A 368 39.43 3.03 17.23
C LYS A 368 39.73 4.53 17.14
N SER A 369 40.70 4.91 16.29
CA SER A 369 41.07 6.31 16.05
C SER A 369 41.02 6.66 14.55
N THR A 370 40.78 7.93 14.24
CA THR A 370 40.80 8.46 12.86
C THR A 370 42.17 8.26 12.19
N VAL A 371 43.25 8.25 12.97
CA VAL A 371 44.63 8.09 12.46
C VAL A 371 44.86 6.68 11.93
N ASP A 372 44.37 5.66 12.63
CA ASP A 372 44.47 4.26 12.20
C ASP A 372 43.66 4.02 10.91
N LEU A 373 42.49 4.66 10.82
CA LEU A 373 41.64 4.59 9.62
C LEU A 373 42.33 5.23 8.41
N ILE A 374 43.05 6.34 8.59
CA ILE A 374 43.79 7.01 7.51
C ILE A 374 44.93 6.13 6.98
N SER A 375 45.63 5.38 7.85
CA SER A 375 46.70 4.48 7.39
C SER A 375 46.19 3.33 6.51
N ASP A 376 45.01 2.81 6.82
CA ASP A 376 44.41 1.67 6.11
C ASP A 376 43.46 2.09 4.96
N LEU A 377 43.26 3.39 4.77
CA LEU A 377 42.30 3.98 3.82
C LEU A 377 42.55 3.54 2.37
N ASN A 378 43.81 3.42 1.94
CA ASN A 378 44.16 2.93 0.60
C ASN A 378 43.74 1.47 0.38
N GLU A 379 43.83 0.63 1.42
CA GLU A 379 43.44 -0.77 1.33
C GLU A 379 41.90 -0.89 1.38
N LEU A 380 41.24 -0.03 2.17
CA LEU A 380 39.79 0.10 2.20
C LEU A 380 39.22 0.50 0.83
N TYR A 381 39.82 1.49 0.15
CA TYR A 381 39.38 1.93 -1.19
C TYR A 381 39.45 0.81 -2.25
N LYS A 382 40.42 -0.11 -2.16
CA LYS A 382 40.44 -1.30 -3.02
C LYS A 382 39.25 -2.21 -2.75
N CYS A 383 38.85 -2.35 -1.49
CA CYS A 383 37.72 -3.18 -1.07
C CYS A 383 36.36 -2.53 -1.42
N LEU A 384 36.27 -1.19 -1.40
CA LEU A 384 35.06 -0.45 -1.77
C LEU A 384 34.62 -0.65 -3.22
N ARG A 385 35.46 -1.20 -4.10
CA ARG A 385 35.05 -1.58 -5.47
C ARG A 385 33.94 -2.63 -5.49
N PHE A 386 33.80 -3.43 -4.43
CA PHE A 386 32.72 -4.41 -4.31
C PHE A 386 31.45 -3.74 -3.72
N PRO A 387 30.28 -3.80 -4.41
CA PRO A 387 29.07 -3.12 -3.96
C PRO A 387 28.61 -3.52 -2.55
N ILE A 388 28.75 -4.80 -2.20
CA ILE A 388 28.37 -5.27 -0.87
C ILE A 388 29.29 -4.72 0.22
N VAL A 389 30.58 -4.58 -0.05
CA VAL A 389 31.53 -3.98 0.90
C VAL A 389 31.18 -2.51 1.09
N ALA A 390 30.90 -1.78 0.01
CA ALA A 390 30.45 -0.39 0.10
C ALA A 390 29.16 -0.24 0.92
N ALA A 391 28.17 -1.12 0.72
CA ALA A 391 26.95 -1.13 1.52
C ALA A 391 27.21 -1.43 3.02
N CYS A 392 28.13 -2.34 3.31
CA CYS A 392 28.54 -2.66 4.69
C CYS A 392 29.25 -1.49 5.36
N VAL A 393 30.21 -0.86 4.67
CA VAL A 393 30.97 0.28 5.17
C VAL A 393 30.04 1.49 5.36
N LEU A 394 29.09 1.72 4.46
CA LEU A 394 28.08 2.78 4.64
C LEU A 394 27.26 2.57 5.92
N ARG A 395 26.85 1.32 6.21
CA ARG A 395 26.13 0.97 7.43
C ARG A 395 26.99 1.12 8.69
N TRP A 396 28.26 0.75 8.63
CA TRP A 396 29.21 1.00 9.71
C TRP A 396 29.40 2.49 9.97
N ILE A 397 29.54 3.31 8.93
CA ILE A 397 29.64 4.77 9.03
C ILE A 397 28.40 5.34 9.73
N GLU A 398 27.21 4.88 9.36
CA GLU A 398 25.97 5.27 10.05
C GLU A 398 26.04 5.00 11.56
N PHE A 399 26.46 3.81 11.99
CA PHE A 399 26.60 3.52 13.43
C PHE A 399 27.63 4.42 14.13
N ARG A 400 28.75 4.71 13.47
CA ARG A 400 29.83 5.51 14.06
C ARG A 400 29.49 6.98 14.16
N ILE A 401 28.88 7.56 13.14
CA ILE A 401 28.54 8.99 13.10
C ILE A 401 27.44 9.33 14.12
N PHE A 402 26.49 8.43 14.34
CA PHE A 402 25.41 8.63 15.31
C PHE A 402 25.76 8.20 16.74
N ASP A 403 26.98 7.73 17.00
CA ASP A 403 27.47 7.52 18.37
C ASP A 403 27.61 8.88 19.08
N PRO A 404 26.98 9.09 20.26
CA PRO A 404 27.12 10.32 21.03
C PRO A 404 28.57 10.74 21.31
N SER A 405 29.52 9.80 21.29
CA SER A 405 30.94 10.07 21.57
C SER A 405 31.76 10.44 20.32
N TYR A 406 31.14 10.44 19.13
CA TYR A 406 31.83 10.63 17.85
C TYR A 406 32.64 11.94 17.79
N PHE A 407 31.97 13.07 18.05
CA PHE A 407 32.61 14.39 18.01
C PHE A 407 33.58 14.67 19.17
N LYS A 408 33.56 13.86 20.24
CA LYS A 408 34.59 13.93 21.30
C LYS A 408 35.92 13.35 20.82
N LEU A 409 35.85 12.31 20.00
CA LEU A 409 37.00 11.55 19.52
C LEU A 409 37.58 12.14 18.24
N ASP A 410 36.74 12.71 17.36
CA ASP A 410 37.14 13.27 16.08
C ASP A 410 37.02 14.81 16.10
N GLN A 411 38.08 15.51 16.53
CA GLN A 411 38.16 16.98 16.56
C GLN A 411 38.60 17.59 15.20
N GLY A 412 38.71 16.77 14.16
CA GLY A 412 39.11 17.21 12.82
C GLY A 412 38.04 18.08 12.15
N THR A 413 38.46 19.06 11.35
CA THR A 413 37.55 19.93 10.57
C THR A 413 36.79 19.17 9.47
N THR A 414 37.27 17.99 9.07
CA THR A 414 36.66 17.12 8.06
C THR A 414 36.71 15.67 8.53
N PRO A 415 35.57 15.09 8.94
CA PRO A 415 35.53 13.70 9.35
C PRO A 415 35.87 12.77 8.19
N VAL A 416 36.85 11.88 8.38
CA VAL A 416 37.31 10.92 7.34
C VAL A 416 36.17 10.03 6.85
N HIS A 417 35.19 9.78 7.71
CA HIS A 417 33.99 9.01 7.38
C HIS A 417 33.18 9.63 6.24
N LEU A 418 33.11 10.97 6.14
CA LEU A 418 32.42 11.64 5.04
C LEU A 418 33.18 11.48 3.71
N ILE A 419 34.51 11.50 3.74
CA ILE A 419 35.35 11.25 2.56
C ILE A 419 35.12 9.83 2.03
N ILE A 420 34.92 8.85 2.92
CA ILE A 420 34.59 7.48 2.53
C ILE A 420 33.20 7.42 1.87
N ILE A 421 32.22 8.23 2.31
CA ILE A 421 30.92 8.34 1.64
C ILE A 421 31.09 8.88 0.21
N ASP A 422 31.93 9.90 0.01
CA ASP A 422 32.20 10.46 -1.32
C ASP A 422 32.76 9.40 -2.28
N GLU A 423 33.68 8.55 -1.81
CA GLU A 423 34.22 7.45 -2.60
C GLU A 423 33.15 6.38 -2.91
N ILE A 424 32.30 6.03 -1.94
CA ILE A 424 31.19 5.08 -2.14
C ILE A 424 30.22 5.58 -3.21
N VAL A 425 29.83 6.86 -3.13
CA VAL A 425 28.92 7.50 -4.09
C VAL A 425 29.57 7.60 -5.48
N SER A 426 30.88 7.84 -5.55
CA SER A 426 31.61 7.87 -6.82
C SER A 426 31.66 6.52 -7.53
N LEU A 427 31.71 5.42 -6.76
CA LEU A 427 31.81 4.06 -7.30
C LEU A 427 30.44 3.41 -7.57
N HIS A 428 29.42 3.67 -6.74
CA HIS A 428 28.17 2.89 -6.73
C HIS A 428 26.91 3.76 -6.80
N PHE A 429 26.35 3.90 -7.99
CA PHE A 429 25.13 4.68 -8.21
C PHE A 429 23.90 4.16 -7.45
N LEU A 430 23.79 2.84 -7.24
CA LEU A 430 22.66 2.24 -6.50
C LEU A 430 22.66 2.58 -4.99
N LEU A 431 23.77 3.10 -4.46
CA LEU A 431 23.87 3.51 -3.05
C LEU A 431 23.60 4.99 -2.83
N HIS A 432 23.41 5.78 -3.91
CA HIS A 432 23.19 7.22 -3.83
C HIS A 432 22.01 7.60 -2.94
N GLN A 433 20.87 6.92 -3.10
CA GLN A 433 19.67 7.20 -2.29
C GLN A 433 19.92 6.96 -0.79
N LYS A 434 20.59 5.84 -0.45
CA LYS A 434 20.92 5.52 0.95
C LYS A 434 21.95 6.50 1.53
N ALA A 435 22.96 6.88 0.75
CA ALA A 435 23.95 7.85 1.16
C ALA A 435 23.31 9.24 1.37
N PHE A 436 22.41 9.65 0.49
CA PHE A 436 21.66 10.90 0.63
C PHE A 436 20.78 10.91 1.88
N GLU A 437 20.01 9.84 2.12
CA GLU A 437 19.20 9.70 3.34
C GLU A 437 20.06 9.75 4.62
N LEU A 438 21.25 9.15 4.60
CA LEU A 438 22.21 9.24 5.70
C LEU A 438 22.69 10.69 5.91
N LEU A 439 23.06 11.40 4.84
CA LEU A 439 23.52 12.79 4.91
C LEU A 439 22.41 13.74 5.40
N VAL A 440 21.17 13.55 4.94
CA VAL A 440 20.01 14.31 5.43
C VAL A 440 19.79 14.06 6.92
N ARG A 441 19.78 12.80 7.36
CA ARG A 441 19.65 12.47 8.78
C ARG A 441 20.80 13.03 9.62
N PHE A 442 22.01 13.03 9.09
CA PHE A 442 23.17 13.62 9.74
C PHE A 442 23.05 15.14 9.86
N PHE A 443 22.53 15.80 8.82
CA PHE A 443 22.31 17.24 8.79
C PHE A 443 21.17 17.69 9.72
N GLU A 444 20.09 16.90 9.80
CA GLU A 444 18.94 17.17 10.68
C GLU A 444 19.21 16.81 12.15
N ALA A 445 20.23 15.99 12.42
CA ALA A 445 20.58 15.58 13.77
C ALA A 445 21.19 16.74 14.57
N THR A 446 20.67 16.96 15.77
CA THR A 446 21.21 17.94 16.71
C THR A 446 22.29 17.30 17.57
N PHE A 447 23.52 17.78 17.43
CA PHE A 447 24.65 17.35 18.26
C PHE A 447 24.87 18.33 19.40
N ALA A 448 24.36 17.99 20.59
CA ALA A 448 24.39 18.86 21.77
C ALA A 448 25.81 19.22 22.26
N GLU A 449 26.83 18.49 21.80
CA GLU A 449 28.22 18.62 22.24
C GLU A 449 29.09 19.44 21.28
N LEU A 450 28.55 19.85 20.14
CA LEU A 450 29.21 20.74 19.21
C LEU A 450 28.92 22.19 19.61
N ASP A 451 29.98 22.99 19.77
CA ASP A 451 29.84 24.42 20.00
C ASP A 451 29.11 25.06 18.81
N THR A 452 28.00 25.74 19.08
CA THR A 452 27.38 26.61 18.07
C THR A 452 28.36 27.73 17.78
N LEU A 453 28.99 27.71 16.60
CA LEU A 453 29.75 28.84 16.06
C LEU A 453 28.77 30.00 15.84
N VAL A 454 28.52 30.77 16.89
CA VAL A 454 27.82 32.05 16.81
C VAL A 454 28.80 33.02 16.16
N HIS A 455 28.63 33.28 14.87
CA HIS A 455 29.27 34.39 14.18
C HIS A 455 28.38 35.63 14.20
#